data_AF-A0A374AY46-F1
#
_entry.id   AF-A0A374AY46-F1
#
_cell.length_a   1.000
_cell.length_b   1.000
_cell.length_c   1.000
_cell.angle_alpha   90.00
_cell.angle_beta   90.00
_cell.angle_gamma   90.00
#
_symmetry.space_group_name_H-M   'P 1'
#
loop_
_entity.id
_entity.type
_entity.pdbx_description
1 polymer ?
#
loop_
_entity_poly.entity_id
_entity_poly.type
_entity_poly.pdbx_seq_one_letter_code
_entity_poly.pdbx_strand_id
1 'polypeptide(L)'
;MAYEEAFVANEYVAACYGLACSVGSGNSGDKGNKWKYDEKGSVFHEHDFVSGTCTDASANRVITNDGSVVKSVGEYNKDQGWLDGGFDYWDNRNNNGIVDTKDGIYWHTESKKTNYWGQSFVDRRWNHYGILAPLDSSRPNHS
;
A
#
# COMPACT_ATOMS: atom_id res chain seq x y z
N MET A 1 8.78 -12.64 41.93
CA MET A 1 9.59 -12.41 40.73
C MET A 1 8.65 -12.54 39.54
N ALA A 2 7.86 -11.50 39.26
CA ALA A 2 7.05 -11.45 38.07
C ALA A 2 7.95 -10.87 36.97
N TYR A 3 8.20 -11.65 35.94
CA TYR A 3 8.95 -11.23 34.78
C TYR A 3 8.06 -10.26 34.00
N GLU A 4 8.49 -9.01 33.87
CA GLU A 4 7.97 -8.11 32.86
C GLU A 4 8.33 -8.73 31.51
N GLU A 5 7.33 -9.23 30.79
CA GLU A 5 7.48 -9.49 29.37
C GLU A 5 7.67 -8.13 28.70
N ALA A 6 8.93 -7.77 28.46
CA ALA A 6 9.27 -6.66 27.60
C ALA A 6 8.68 -6.97 26.22
N PHE A 7 7.55 -6.32 25.90
CA PHE A 7 7.07 -6.22 24.53
C PHE A 7 8.19 -5.53 23.75
N VAL A 8 9.01 -6.33 23.06
CA VAL A 8 9.84 -5.83 21.98
C VAL A 8 8.83 -5.33 20.95
N ALA A 9 8.57 -4.03 20.95
CA ALA A 9 8.01 -3.35 19.80
C ALA A 9 9.01 -3.63 18.68
N ASN A 10 8.77 -4.70 17.94
CA ASN A 10 9.57 -5.02 16.77
C ASN A 10 9.19 -3.97 15.74
N GLU A 11 9.97 -2.90 15.81
CA GLU A 11 10.05 -1.68 15.02
C GLU A 11 9.80 -1.98 13.53
N TYR A 12 8.53 -2.05 13.13
CA TYR A 12 8.14 -1.92 11.73
C TYR A 12 7.67 -0.49 11.59
N VAL A 13 8.63 0.43 11.48
CA VAL A 13 8.36 1.85 11.27
C VAL A 13 7.56 1.99 9.98
N ALA A 14 6.25 2.09 10.12
CA ALA A 14 5.38 2.66 9.12
C ALA A 14 5.78 4.13 9.01
N ALA A 15 6.52 4.48 7.96
CA ALA A 15 6.78 5.87 7.67
C ALA A 15 5.43 6.57 7.43
N CYS A 16 5.19 7.69 8.13
CA CYS A 16 3.93 8.43 8.13
C CYS A 16 3.75 9.20 6.81
N TYR A 17 3.45 8.50 5.74
CA TYR A 17 3.06 9.12 4.48
C TYR A 17 1.59 8.89 4.24
N GLY A 18 0.87 9.95 3.89
CA GLY A 18 -0.43 9.81 3.26
C GLY A 18 -0.21 9.25 1.86
N LEU A 19 -1.00 8.27 1.46
CA LEU A 19 -0.90 7.69 0.13
C LEU A 19 -2.31 7.46 -0.38
N ALA A 20 -2.72 8.19 -1.42
CA ALA A 20 -3.98 7.97 -2.11
C ALA A 20 -3.70 7.29 -3.44
N CYS A 21 -4.46 6.25 -3.76
CA CYS A 21 -4.47 5.68 -5.10
C CYS A 21 -5.04 6.71 -6.08
N SER A 22 -4.32 6.94 -7.18
CA SER A 22 -4.67 7.86 -8.25
C SER A 22 -4.87 7.13 -9.59
N VAL A 23 -4.93 5.80 -9.58
CA VAL A 23 -5.16 4.98 -10.80
C VAL A 23 -6.58 5.20 -11.31
N GLY A 24 -7.55 5.53 -10.44
CA GLY A 24 -8.89 5.96 -10.83
C GLY A 24 -9.50 5.04 -11.87
N SER A 25 -9.63 5.50 -13.12
CA SER A 25 -10.15 4.69 -14.25
C SER A 25 -9.14 4.41 -15.36
N GLY A 26 -7.86 4.71 -15.17
CA GLY A 26 -6.80 4.55 -16.16
C GLY A 26 -5.65 3.71 -15.61
N ASN A 27 -5.45 2.53 -16.19
CA ASN A 27 -4.37 1.57 -15.88
C ASN A 27 -2.95 2.07 -16.23
N SER A 28 -2.67 3.34 -16.00
CA SER A 28 -1.38 3.96 -16.23
C SER A 28 -1.07 4.85 -15.03
N GLY A 29 -0.14 4.43 -14.18
CA GLY A 29 0.52 5.37 -13.28
C GLY A 29 1.23 6.44 -14.09
N ASP A 30 1.64 7.55 -13.46
CA ASP A 30 2.22 8.72 -14.17
C ASP A 30 3.41 8.38 -15.08
N LYS A 31 4.09 7.24 -14.84
CA LYS A 31 5.29 6.80 -15.58
C LYS A 31 5.08 5.48 -16.34
N GLY A 32 3.82 5.12 -16.62
CA GLY A 32 3.46 3.89 -17.33
C GLY A 32 3.40 2.66 -16.42
N ASN A 33 3.46 1.46 -17.01
CA ASN A 33 3.35 0.20 -16.27
C ASN A 33 4.67 -0.10 -15.52
N LYS A 34 4.66 0.14 -14.21
CA LYS A 34 5.75 -0.20 -13.28
C LYS A 34 5.36 -1.28 -12.28
N TRP A 35 4.17 -1.86 -12.43
CA TRP A 35 3.73 -2.98 -11.61
C TRP A 35 4.48 -4.24 -12.01
N LYS A 36 4.70 -5.14 -11.05
CA LYS A 36 5.39 -6.40 -11.32
C LYS A 36 4.60 -7.32 -12.25
N TYR A 37 3.27 -7.25 -12.16
CA TYR A 37 2.34 -8.00 -13.00
C TYR A 37 1.15 -7.14 -13.40
N ASP A 38 0.54 -7.46 -14.53
CA ASP A 38 -0.71 -6.84 -14.98
C ASP A 38 -1.89 -7.23 -14.09
N GLU A 39 -2.95 -6.42 -14.15
CA GLU A 39 -4.20 -6.69 -13.45
C GLU A 39 -4.84 -8.00 -13.89
N LYS A 40 -5.59 -8.62 -12.97
CA LYS A 40 -6.20 -9.92 -13.21
C LYS A 40 -7.66 -9.93 -12.76
N GLY A 41 -8.53 -10.51 -13.59
CA GLY A 41 -9.88 -10.90 -13.20
C GLY A 41 -10.95 -9.81 -13.40
N SER A 42 -10.79 -8.96 -14.41
CA SER A 42 -11.74 -7.88 -14.76
C SER A 42 -12.04 -6.98 -13.55
N VAL A 43 -10.99 -6.39 -13.01
CA VAL A 43 -11.05 -5.54 -11.83
C VAL A 43 -11.59 -4.16 -12.18
N PHE A 44 -12.25 -3.56 -11.21
CA PHE A 44 -12.72 -2.19 -11.25
C PHE A 44 -12.09 -1.45 -10.07
N HIS A 45 -11.73 -0.21 -10.33
CA HIS A 45 -11.21 0.72 -9.35
C HIS A 45 -12.32 1.68 -8.94
N GLU A 46 -12.34 2.03 -7.66
CA GLU A 46 -13.18 3.10 -7.18
C GLU A 46 -12.70 4.44 -7.75
N HIS A 47 -13.63 5.33 -8.07
CA HIS A 47 -13.29 6.66 -8.56
C HIS A 47 -12.64 7.52 -7.47
N ASP A 48 -11.99 8.60 -7.88
CA ASP A 48 -11.19 9.45 -7.00
C ASP A 48 -12.01 9.99 -5.80
N PHE A 49 -11.36 10.07 -4.64
CA PHE A 49 -11.87 10.70 -3.41
C PHE A 49 -13.04 10.00 -2.70
N VAL A 50 -13.13 8.67 -2.77
CA VAL A 50 -14.10 7.91 -1.95
C VAL A 50 -13.48 7.60 -0.59
N SER A 51 -14.08 8.12 0.48
CA SER A 51 -13.57 7.88 1.83
C SER A 51 -13.66 6.40 2.23
N GLY A 52 -12.62 5.90 2.89
CA GLY A 52 -12.52 4.50 3.29
C GLY A 52 -12.25 3.53 2.14
N THR A 53 -11.73 4.00 1.02
CA THR A 53 -11.21 3.14 -0.07
C THR A 53 -9.75 3.50 -0.36
N CYS A 54 -9.12 2.81 -1.31
CA CYS A 54 -7.75 3.09 -1.70
C CYS A 54 -7.53 4.52 -2.22
N THR A 55 -8.57 5.26 -2.63
CA THR A 55 -8.43 6.67 -3.08
C THR A 55 -8.44 7.66 -1.91
N ASP A 56 -8.64 7.20 -0.67
CA ASP A 56 -8.48 7.97 0.56
C ASP A 56 -7.00 7.98 0.99
N ALA A 57 -6.40 9.17 1.10
CA ALA A 57 -4.99 9.32 1.48
C ALA A 57 -4.67 8.75 2.88
N SER A 58 -5.68 8.59 3.73
CA SER A 58 -5.55 8.01 5.06
C SER A 58 -5.77 6.49 5.10
N ALA A 59 -6.21 5.90 4.01
CA ALA A 59 -6.49 4.46 3.92
C ALA A 59 -5.24 3.64 3.57
N ASN A 60 -4.24 4.19 2.89
CA ASN A 60 -3.02 3.45 2.55
C ASN A 60 -1.85 3.84 3.46
N ARG A 61 -1.05 2.85 3.85
CA ARG A 61 0.11 3.00 4.72
C ARG A 61 1.32 2.35 4.08
N VAL A 62 2.39 3.10 3.92
CA VAL A 62 3.66 2.56 3.44
C VAL A 62 4.44 1.97 4.61
N ILE A 63 4.75 0.69 4.50
CA ILE A 63 5.55 -0.03 5.49
C ILE A 63 6.98 -0.06 4.97
N THR A 64 7.88 0.58 5.70
CA THR A 64 9.32 0.64 5.38
C THR A 64 10.13 -0.26 6.32
N ASN A 65 11.29 -0.74 5.84
CA ASN A 65 12.31 -1.34 6.71
C ASN A 65 13.34 -0.28 7.14
N ASP A 66 14.21 -0.65 8.10
CA ASP A 66 15.40 0.11 8.49
C ASP A 66 16.21 0.52 7.25
N GLY A 67 16.19 1.83 6.94
CA GLY A 67 16.83 2.39 5.74
C GLY A 67 15.89 2.99 4.70
N SER A 68 14.62 3.24 5.04
CA SER A 68 13.66 3.96 4.19
C SER A 68 13.36 3.27 2.86
N VAL A 69 13.44 1.93 2.80
CA VAL A 69 13.04 1.13 1.64
C VAL A 69 11.63 0.60 1.87
N VAL A 70 10.73 0.81 0.91
CA VAL A 70 9.36 0.28 0.98
C VAL A 70 9.39 -1.24 0.92
N LYS A 71 8.76 -1.88 1.90
CA LYS A 71 8.57 -3.33 1.99
C LYS A 71 7.21 -3.74 1.47
N SER A 72 6.16 -3.03 1.88
CA SER A 72 4.77 -3.34 1.55
C SER A 72 3.90 -2.11 1.72
N VAL A 73 2.66 -2.18 1.23
CA VAL A 73 1.66 -1.13 1.44
C VAL A 73 0.43 -1.79 2.08
N GLY A 74 0.04 -1.34 3.27
CA GLY A 74 -1.24 -1.73 3.84
C GLY A 74 -2.34 -0.85 3.26
N GLU A 75 -3.39 -1.45 2.71
CA GLU A 75 -4.53 -0.72 2.13
C GLU A 75 -5.78 -0.97 2.95
N TYR A 76 -6.44 0.08 3.40
CA TYR A 76 -7.71 -0.01 4.12
C TYR A 76 -8.89 0.13 3.16
N ASN A 77 -9.81 -0.82 3.25
CA ASN A 77 -11.10 -0.74 2.59
C ASN A 77 -12.20 -0.87 3.65
N LYS A 78 -13.17 0.04 3.66
CA LYS A 78 -14.27 0.07 4.64
C LYS A 78 -15.09 -1.22 4.67
N ASP A 79 -15.20 -1.93 3.56
CA ASP A 79 -16.01 -3.14 3.44
C ASP A 79 -15.19 -4.42 3.70
N GLN A 80 -13.86 -4.36 3.55
CA GLN A 80 -12.97 -5.53 3.66
C GLN A 80 -11.97 -5.47 4.82
N GLY A 81 -11.82 -4.31 5.47
CA GLY A 81 -10.80 -4.05 6.48
C GLY A 81 -9.43 -3.77 5.87
N TRP A 82 -8.36 -4.09 6.61
CA TRP A 82 -6.99 -3.96 6.15
C TRP A 82 -6.62 -5.10 5.20
N LEU A 83 -6.08 -4.72 4.04
CA LEU A 83 -5.56 -5.59 3.00
C LEU A 83 -4.03 -5.52 2.99
N ASP A 84 -3.39 -6.69 2.93
CA ASP A 84 -1.95 -6.78 2.75
C ASP A 84 -1.60 -6.53 1.28
N GLY A 85 -1.14 -5.32 0.98
CA GLY A 85 -0.68 -4.94 -0.36
C GLY A 85 0.80 -5.23 -0.57
N GLY A 86 1.12 -5.79 -1.73
CA GLY A 86 2.48 -6.04 -2.17
C GLY A 86 3.10 -4.80 -2.81
N PHE A 87 4.36 -4.52 -2.47
CA PHE A 87 5.13 -3.47 -3.12
C PHE A 87 5.65 -3.93 -4.49
N ASP A 88 5.51 -3.08 -5.52
CA ASP A 88 6.01 -3.35 -6.86
C ASP A 88 7.19 -2.44 -7.24
N TYR A 89 7.04 -1.13 -7.03
CA TYR A 89 8.05 -0.17 -7.47
C TYR A 89 7.98 1.16 -6.71
N TRP A 90 9.14 1.78 -6.52
CA TRP A 90 9.29 3.13 -5.97
C TRP A 90 9.92 4.02 -7.03
N ASP A 91 9.16 5.04 -7.43
CA ASP A 91 9.58 6.13 -8.29
C ASP A 91 10.18 7.24 -7.42
N ASN A 92 11.49 7.17 -7.23
CA ASN A 92 12.30 8.19 -6.59
C ASN A 92 12.36 9.43 -7.49
N ARG A 93 11.47 10.40 -7.24
CA ARG A 93 11.22 11.51 -8.17
C ARG A 93 12.19 12.66 -8.00
N ASN A 94 12.80 12.78 -6.83
CA ASN A 94 13.79 13.80 -6.51
C ASN A 94 15.23 13.29 -6.58
N ASN A 95 15.43 12.00 -6.91
CA ASN A 95 16.70 11.30 -7.02
C ASN A 95 17.58 11.36 -5.76
N ASN A 96 17.00 11.50 -4.57
CA ASN A 96 17.77 11.61 -3.32
C ASN A 96 18.19 10.26 -2.71
N GLY A 97 17.56 9.17 -3.14
CA GLY A 97 17.90 7.82 -2.69
C GLY A 97 17.24 7.42 -1.37
N ILE A 98 16.25 8.18 -0.89
CA ILE A 98 15.43 7.87 0.29
C ILE A 98 13.95 8.03 -0.04
N VAL A 99 13.09 7.13 0.46
CA VAL A 99 11.64 7.26 0.27
C VAL A 99 11.12 8.46 1.06
N ASP A 100 10.60 9.47 0.37
CA ASP A 100 10.02 10.65 0.98
C ASP A 100 8.76 11.18 0.30
N THR A 101 8.22 12.29 0.83
CA THR A 101 7.07 12.95 0.23
C THR A 101 7.37 13.39 -1.20
N LYS A 102 6.38 13.24 -2.09
CA LYS A 102 6.40 13.48 -3.54
C LYS A 102 6.90 12.32 -4.37
N ASP A 103 7.46 11.28 -3.76
CA ASP A 103 7.78 10.04 -4.47
C ASP A 103 6.52 9.26 -4.86
N GLY A 104 6.64 8.48 -5.95
CA GLY A 104 5.57 7.64 -6.43
C GLY A 104 5.72 6.21 -5.92
N ILE A 105 4.65 5.61 -5.40
CA ILE A 105 4.62 4.22 -4.98
C ILE A 105 3.67 3.44 -5.88
N TYR A 106 4.15 2.31 -6.39
CA TYR A 106 3.36 1.32 -7.11
C TYR A 106 3.20 0.10 -6.19
N TRP A 107 1.96 -0.29 -5.95
CA TRP A 107 1.63 -1.47 -5.16
C TRP A 107 0.47 -2.23 -5.79
N HIS A 108 0.17 -3.39 -5.24
CA HIS A 108 -0.99 -4.19 -5.65
C HIS A 108 -1.69 -4.80 -4.45
N THR A 109 -2.98 -5.07 -4.61
CA THR A 109 -3.74 -5.95 -3.72
C THR A 109 -4.23 -7.16 -4.50
N GLU A 110 -4.37 -8.30 -3.81
CA GLU A 110 -4.79 -9.56 -4.42
C GLU A 110 -5.92 -10.20 -3.62
N SER A 111 -6.88 -10.77 -4.34
CA SER A 111 -7.81 -11.74 -3.77
C SER A 111 -7.35 -13.14 -4.16
N LYS A 112 -7.40 -14.07 -3.20
CA LYS A 112 -7.05 -15.46 -3.43
C LYS A 112 -8.28 -16.34 -3.33
N LYS A 113 -8.33 -17.37 -4.17
CA LYS A 113 -9.28 -18.49 -4.05
C LYS A 113 -8.51 -19.76 -3.78
N THR A 114 -9.17 -20.68 -3.10
CA THR A 114 -8.67 -22.02 -2.86
C THR A 114 -9.46 -23.00 -3.71
N ASN A 115 -8.79 -23.85 -4.48
CA ASN A 115 -9.47 -24.88 -5.27
C ASN A 115 -9.86 -26.08 -4.39
N TYR A 116 -10.60 -27.02 -4.99
CA TYR A 116 -11.02 -28.25 -4.32
C TYR A 116 -9.86 -29.06 -3.71
N TRP A 117 -8.64 -28.92 -4.25
CA TRP A 117 -7.43 -29.59 -3.79
C TRP A 117 -6.67 -28.83 -2.68
N GLY A 118 -7.26 -27.76 -2.14
CA GLY A 118 -6.64 -26.96 -1.08
C GLY A 118 -5.52 -26.02 -1.56
N GLN A 119 -5.33 -25.86 -2.87
CA GLN A 119 -4.32 -24.95 -3.41
C GLN A 119 -4.88 -23.53 -3.54
N SER A 120 -4.17 -22.57 -2.96
CA SER A 120 -4.49 -21.15 -3.07
C SER A 120 -3.88 -20.55 -4.32
N PHE A 121 -4.65 -19.75 -5.06
CA PHE A 121 -4.20 -19.03 -6.25
C PHE A 121 -4.82 -17.64 -6.29
N VAL A 122 -4.16 -16.70 -6.95
CA VAL A 122 -4.67 -15.34 -7.16
C VAL A 122 -5.88 -15.41 -8.09
N ASP A 123 -7.05 -15.00 -7.60
CA ASP A 123 -8.28 -14.87 -8.38
C ASP A 123 -8.32 -13.53 -9.08
N ARG A 124 -8.04 -12.45 -8.33
CA ARG A 124 -7.99 -11.08 -8.85
C ARG A 124 -6.79 -10.32 -8.32
N ARG A 125 -6.32 -9.36 -9.12
CA ARG A 125 -5.22 -8.46 -8.78
C ARG A 125 -5.59 -7.05 -9.22
N TRP A 126 -5.47 -6.11 -8.30
CA TRP A 126 -5.62 -4.68 -8.52
C TRP A 126 -4.26 -4.02 -8.45
N ASN A 127 -3.95 -3.20 -9.44
CA ASN A 127 -2.71 -2.45 -9.50
C ASN A 127 -2.98 -1.00 -9.09
N HIS A 128 -2.19 -0.51 -8.15
CA HIS A 128 -2.38 0.79 -7.53
C HIS A 128 -1.14 1.66 -7.66
N TYR A 129 -1.37 2.96 -7.73
CA TYR A 129 -0.32 3.94 -7.81
C TYR A 129 -0.75 5.20 -7.10
N GLY A 130 0.19 5.86 -6.42
CA GLY A 130 -0.08 7.05 -5.65
C GLY A 130 1.21 7.80 -5.32
N ILE A 131 1.04 9.07 -4.96
CA ILE A 131 2.14 9.94 -4.53
C ILE A 131 2.15 10.05 -3.02
N LEU A 132 3.33 9.92 -2.42
CA LEU A 132 3.49 10.13 -0.98
C LEU A 132 3.24 11.59 -0.64
N ALA A 133 2.23 11.81 0.19
CA ALA A 133 1.92 13.09 0.79
C ALA A 133 2.43 13.09 2.25
N PRO A 134 2.75 14.26 2.82
CA PRO A 134 2.92 14.38 4.26
C PRO A 134 1.63 13.96 4.96
N LEU A 135 1.74 13.17 6.03
CA LEU A 135 0.57 12.86 6.88
C LEU A 135 0.08 14.15 7.55
N ASP A 136 -1.24 14.28 7.70
CA ASP A 136 -1.83 15.29 8.58
C ASP A 136 -1.32 15.08 10.01
N SER A 137 -0.71 16.13 10.59
CA SER A 137 -0.14 16.11 11.95
C SER A 137 -1.16 15.82 13.06
N SER A 138 -2.46 15.87 12.75
CA SER A 138 -3.55 15.51 13.67
C SER A 138 -3.80 14.01 13.83
N ARG A 139 -3.09 13.15 13.08
CA ARG A 139 -3.28 11.69 13.09
C ARG A 139 -1.96 10.95 13.36
N PRO A 140 -1.45 10.98 14.60
CA PRO A 140 -0.19 10.32 14.94
C PRO A 140 -0.25 8.80 14.77
N ASN A 141 0.91 8.20 14.52
CA ASN A 141 1.10 6.77 14.27
C ASN A 141 0.42 5.89 15.32
N HIS A 142 -0.21 4.81 14.85
CA HIS A 142 -0.54 3.67 15.69
C HIS A 142 0.64 2.70 15.61
N SER A 143 1.38 2.59 16.73
CA SER A 143 2.33 1.51 17.02
C SER A 143 1.62 0.17 17.19
#